data_AF-A0A8S3FMB4-F1
#
_entry.id   AF-A0A8S3FMB4-F1
#
_cell.length_a   1.000
_cell.length_b   1.000
_cell.length_c   1.000
_cell.angle_alpha   90.00
_cell.angle_beta   90.00
_cell.angle_gamma   90.00
#
_symmetry.space_group_name_H-M   'P 1'
#
loop_
_entity.id
_entity.type
_entity.pdbx_description
1 polymer ?
#
loop_
_entity_poly.entity_id
_entity_poly.type
_entity_poly.pdbx_seq_one_letter_code
_entity_poly.pdbx_strand_id
1 'polypeptide(L)'
;SDWTMYAFSTQNKKDYYNLMSVYLDAVLHPKLDEYDFMQEGWRLEHEKTDDPNSPIVIKGVVFNEMKGVFSDSHQVYARRIQNSLMPTSTYQYESGGDPEAIPTLT
;
A
#
# COMPACT_ATOMS: atom_id res chain seq x y z
N SER A 1 4.24 2.95 -11.36
CA SER A 1 3.36 2.08 -12.17
C SER A 1 2.03 2.77 -12.36
N ASP A 2 1.26 2.42 -13.40
CA ASP A 2 -0.04 3.01 -13.74
C ASP A 2 -1.18 1.97 -13.79
N TRP A 3 -0.94 0.77 -13.28
CA TRP A 3 -1.92 -0.30 -13.17
C TRP A 3 -1.69 -1.14 -11.91
N THR A 4 -2.76 -1.80 -11.47
CA THR A 4 -2.78 -2.77 -10.37
C THR A 4 -3.36 -4.08 -10.89
N MET A 5 -2.81 -5.22 -10.49
CA MET A 5 -3.25 -6.55 -10.93
C MET A 5 -3.49 -7.48 -9.75
N TYR A 6 -4.63 -8.17 -9.82
CA TYR A 6 -5.06 -9.17 -8.85
C TYR A 6 -5.09 -10.53 -9.54
N ALA A 7 -4.03 -11.31 -9.41
CA ALA A 7 -3.89 -12.61 -10.06
C ALA A 7 -4.06 -13.77 -9.05
N PHE A 8 -4.65 -14.87 -9.50
CA PHE A 8 -4.68 -16.15 -8.79
C PHE A 8 -4.58 -17.31 -9.78
N SER A 9 -4.18 -18.49 -9.30
CA SER A 9 -4.16 -19.72 -10.10
C SER A 9 -4.42 -20.94 -9.22
N THR A 10 -5.10 -21.94 -9.78
CA THR A 10 -5.34 -23.23 -9.12
C THR A 10 -5.65 -24.29 -10.16
N GLN A 11 -5.28 -25.54 -9.85
CA GLN A 11 -5.55 -26.70 -10.71
C GLN A 11 -6.91 -27.34 -10.39
N ASN A 12 -7.54 -26.95 -9.27
CA ASN A 12 -8.84 -27.48 -8.88
C ASN A 12 -9.96 -26.56 -9.41
N LYS A 13 -10.87 -27.12 -10.21
CA LYS A 13 -11.97 -26.36 -10.82
C LYS A 13 -12.89 -25.70 -9.78
N LYS A 14 -13.22 -26.38 -8.68
CA LYS A 14 -14.09 -25.82 -7.64
C LYS A 14 -13.39 -24.66 -6.94
N ASP A 15 -12.12 -24.85 -6.62
CA ASP A 15 -11.29 -23.83 -6.00
C ASP A 15 -11.14 -22.59 -6.91
N TYR A 16 -11.03 -22.79 -8.23
CA TYR A 16 -10.96 -21.69 -9.19
C TYR A 16 -12.16 -20.74 -9.06
N TYR A 17 -13.38 -21.29 -9.03
CA TYR A 17 -14.58 -20.47 -8.89
C TYR A 17 -14.71 -19.84 -7.49
N ASN A 18 -14.23 -20.51 -6.44
CA ASN A 18 -14.20 -19.93 -5.10
C ASN A 18 -13.29 -18.68 -5.07
N LEU A 19 -12.05 -18.81 -5.54
CA LEU A 19 -11.09 -17.70 -5.60
C LEU A 19 -11.59 -16.59 -6.52
N MET A 20 -12.11 -16.93 -7.70
CA MET A 20 -12.68 -15.95 -8.64
C MET A 20 -13.80 -15.14 -7.99
N SER A 21 -14.71 -15.80 -7.27
CA SER A 21 -15.82 -15.12 -6.60
C SER A 21 -15.32 -14.12 -5.55
N VAL A 22 -14.32 -14.52 -4.75
CA VAL A 22 -13.73 -13.64 -3.73
C VAL A 22 -13.00 -12.46 -4.37
N TYR A 23 -12.19 -12.71 -5.41
CA TYR A 23 -11.43 -11.66 -6.11
C TYR A 23 -12.35 -10.65 -6.79
N LEU A 24 -13.38 -11.10 -7.49
CA LEU A 24 -14.32 -10.20 -8.18
C LEU A 24 -15.10 -9.33 -7.19
N ASP A 25 -15.56 -9.90 -6.07
CA ASP A 25 -16.29 -9.12 -5.06
C ASP A 25 -15.37 -8.14 -4.33
N ALA A 26 -14.14 -8.55 -3.97
CA ALA A 26 -13.17 -7.67 -3.34
C ALA A 26 -12.74 -6.49 -4.24
N VAL A 27 -12.67 -6.70 -5.56
CA VAL A 27 -12.27 -5.65 -6.52
C VAL A 27 -13.44 -4.72 -6.85
N LEU A 28 -14.65 -5.25 -7.03
CA LEU A 28 -15.79 -4.47 -7.53
C LEU A 28 -16.70 -3.93 -6.41
N HIS A 29 -16.74 -4.59 -5.26
CA HIS A 29 -17.54 -4.21 -4.09
C HIS A 29 -16.73 -4.29 -2.77
N PRO A 30 -15.55 -3.65 -2.69
CA PRO A 30 -14.78 -3.63 -1.46
C PRO A 30 -15.54 -2.95 -0.32
N LYS A 31 -15.30 -3.38 0.92
CA LYS A 31 -15.89 -2.73 2.11
C LYS A 31 -15.36 -1.32 2.34
N LEU A 32 -14.06 -1.12 2.13
CA LEU A 32 -13.33 0.13 2.41
C LEU A 32 -13.65 0.68 3.81
N ASP A 33 -13.61 -0.19 4.82
CA ASP A 33 -13.83 0.21 6.21
C ASP A 33 -12.69 1.12 6.68
N GLU A 34 -13.02 2.12 7.50
CA GLU A 34 -12.04 3.10 8.00
C GLU A 34 -10.93 2.41 8.81
N TYR A 35 -11.26 1.40 9.62
CA TYR A 35 -10.27 0.68 10.39
C TYR A 35 -9.37 -0.21 9.52
N ASP A 36 -9.91 -0.78 8.45
CA ASP A 36 -9.11 -1.52 7.46
C ASP A 36 -8.13 -0.57 6.75
N PHE A 37 -8.59 0.63 6.35
CA PHE A 37 -7.71 1.66 5.78
C PHE A 37 -6.61 2.10 6.78
N MET A 38 -6.96 2.36 8.03
CA MET A 38 -6.01 2.74 9.08
C MET A 38 -5.00 1.64 9.39
N GLN A 39 -5.39 0.38 9.25
CA GLN A 39 -4.51 -0.77 9.43
C GLN A 39 -3.53 -0.90 8.26
N GLU A 40 -4.06 -0.98 7.04
CA GLU A 40 -3.29 -1.28 5.84
C GLU A 40 -2.52 -0.06 5.32
N GLY A 41 -3.14 1.13 5.32
CA GLY A 41 -2.53 2.37 4.86
C GLY A 41 -1.63 3.01 5.91
N TRP A 42 -2.22 3.87 6.75
CA TRP A 42 -1.53 4.55 7.83
C TRP A 42 -2.49 5.02 8.93
N ARG A 43 -1.97 5.20 10.14
CA ARG A 43 -2.67 5.81 11.27
C ARG A 43 -1.69 6.36 12.30
N LEU A 44 -2.21 7.21 13.18
CA LEU A 44 -1.56 7.59 14.43
C LEU A 44 -1.92 6.57 15.51
N GLU A 45 -0.92 6.03 16.18
CA GLU A 45 -1.11 5.08 17.28
C GLU A 45 -0.09 5.37 18.39
N HIS A 46 -0.50 5.15 19.63
CA HIS A 46 0.43 5.13 20.76
C HIS A 46 1.48 4.03 20.59
N GLU A 47 2.74 4.31 20.94
CA GLU A 47 3.83 3.33 20.88
C GLU A 47 3.46 2.08 21.69
N LYS A 48 2.87 2.30 22.87
CA LYS A 48 2.25 1.27 23.71
C LYS A 48 0.74 1.44 23.67
N THR A 49 0.04 0.43 23.17
CA THR A 49 -1.42 0.47 22.98
C THR A 49 -2.21 0.55 24.28
N ASP A 50 -1.58 0.20 25.41
CA ASP A 50 -2.14 0.23 26.76
C ASP A 50 -1.76 1.48 27.58
N ASP A 51 -0.89 2.35 27.06
CA ASP A 51 -0.43 3.56 27.74
C ASP A 51 -0.74 4.82 26.91
N PRO A 52 -1.82 5.55 27.25
CA PRO A 52 -2.18 6.81 26.59
C PRO A 52 -1.15 7.94 26.75
N ASN A 53 -0.17 7.79 27.65
CA ASN A 53 0.92 8.76 27.80
C ASN A 53 2.13 8.40 26.94
N SER A 54 2.13 7.24 26.30
CA SER A 54 3.22 6.85 25.42
C SER A 54 3.23 7.71 24.14
N PRO A 55 4.40 7.93 23.52
CA PRO A 55 4.51 8.75 22.32
C PRO A 55 3.61 8.26 21.20
N ILE A 56 3.06 9.20 20.42
CA ILE A 56 2.31 8.87 19.21
C ILE A 56 3.30 8.63 18.07
N VAL A 57 3.11 7.52 17.36
CA VAL A 57 3.91 7.11 16.20
C VAL A 57 2.99 6.86 15.01
N ILE A 58 3.55 6.93 13.80
CA ILE A 58 2.85 6.53 12.57
C ILE A 58 3.02 5.02 12.40
N LYS A 59 1.91 4.30 12.23
CA LYS A 59 1.88 2.87 11.91
C LYS A 59 1.01 2.63 10.68
N GLY A 60 1.27 1.54 9.97
CA GLY A 60 0.52 1.13 8.78
C GLY A 60 1.30 0.06 8.01
N VAL A 61 0.60 -0.86 7.33
CA VAL A 61 1.26 -1.93 6.57
C VAL A 61 2.05 -1.32 5.39
N VAL A 62 1.37 -0.58 4.51
CA VAL A 62 1.96 0.09 3.35
C VAL A 62 2.98 1.14 3.77
N PHE A 63 2.71 1.91 4.82
CA PHE A 63 3.70 2.87 5.35
C PHE A 63 5.03 2.20 5.73
N ASN A 64 4.97 1.06 6.44
CA ASN A 64 6.18 0.33 6.84
C ASN A 64 6.84 -0.38 5.65
N GLU A 65 6.06 -0.94 4.73
CA GLU A 65 6.56 -1.53 3.48
C GLU A 65 7.37 -0.50 2.69
N MET A 66 6.81 0.69 2.45
CA MET A 66 7.48 1.73 1.69
C MET A 66 8.70 2.28 2.42
N LYS A 67 8.69 2.40 3.75
CA LYS A 67 9.93 2.70 4.49
C LYS A 67 11.01 1.65 4.25
N GLY A 68 10.65 0.38 4.14
CA GLY A 68 11.55 -0.71 3.75
C GLY A 68 12.09 -0.53 2.34
N VAL A 69 11.23 -0.26 1.35
CA VAL A 69 11.64 -0.03 -0.05
C VAL A 69 12.64 1.12 -0.18
N PHE A 70 12.42 2.22 0.54
CA PHE A 70 13.33 3.39 0.51
C PHE A 70 14.65 3.16 1.25
N SER A 71 14.78 2.08 2.03
CA SER A 71 16.06 1.71 2.62
C SER A 71 17.03 1.07 1.60
N ASP A 72 16.52 0.62 0.45
CA ASP A 72 17.32 0.10 -0.66
C ASP A 72 17.72 1.24 -1.63
N SER A 73 19.01 1.51 -1.70
CA SER A 73 19.57 2.56 -2.56
C SER A 73 19.34 2.31 -4.06
N HIS A 74 19.25 1.05 -4.50
CA HIS A 74 18.96 0.73 -5.89
C HIS A 74 17.54 1.11 -6.28
N GLN A 75 16.56 0.84 -5.40
CA GLN A 75 15.16 1.23 -5.61
C GLN A 75 15.01 2.74 -5.68
N VAL A 76 15.62 3.46 -4.72
CA VAL A 76 15.63 4.93 -4.71
C VAL A 76 16.25 5.49 -6.00
N TYR A 77 17.37 4.90 -6.45
CA TYR A 77 18.04 5.33 -7.68
C TYR A 77 17.17 5.11 -8.93
N ALA A 78 16.64 3.90 -9.12
CA ALA A 78 15.81 3.55 -10.27
C ALA A 78 14.57 4.47 -10.38
N ARG A 79 13.93 4.75 -9.25
CA ARG A 79 12.80 5.67 -9.18
C ARG A 79 13.18 7.11 -9.50
N ARG A 80 14.31 7.62 -8.97
CA ARG A 80 14.77 8.97 -9.31
C ARG A 80 15.05 9.12 -10.80
N ILE A 81 15.55 8.08 -11.46
CA ILE A 81 15.69 8.05 -12.92
C ILE A 81 14.32 8.17 -13.58
N GLN A 82 13.36 7.32 -13.22
CA GLN A 82 12.02 7.34 -13.81
C GLN A 82 11.37 8.72 -13.66
N ASN A 83 11.44 9.30 -12.47
CA ASN A 83 10.86 10.61 -12.17
C ASN A 83 11.52 11.73 -13.00
N SER A 84 12.83 11.66 -13.19
CA SER A 84 13.57 12.67 -13.96
C SER A 84 13.35 12.53 -15.47
N LEU A 85 13.13 11.30 -15.97
CA LEU A 85 12.88 11.04 -17.38
C LEU A 85 11.47 11.44 -17.82
N MET A 86 10.48 11.30 -16.94
CA MET A 86 9.06 11.50 -17.26
C MET A 86 8.36 12.53 -16.35
N PRO A 87 8.92 13.76 -16.21
CA PRO A 87 8.51 14.73 -15.18
C PRO A 87 7.12 15.35 -15.40
N THR A 88 6.51 15.16 -16.56
CA THR A 88 5.19 15.72 -16.88
C THR A 88 4.08 14.67 -16.90
N SER A 89 4.43 13.41 -16.65
CA SER A 89 3.48 12.28 -16.68
C SER A 89 3.18 11.77 -15.27
N THR A 90 2.27 10.81 -15.15
CA THR A 90 2.01 10.11 -13.88
C THR A 90 3.24 9.34 -13.36
N TYR A 91 4.17 8.97 -14.24
CA TYR A 91 5.39 8.24 -13.85
C TYR A 91 6.40 9.08 -13.07
N GLN A 92 6.14 10.36 -12.84
CA GLN A 92 6.92 11.16 -11.88
C GLN A 92 6.56 10.85 -10.41
N TYR A 93 5.39 10.25 -10.18
CA TYR A 93 4.88 9.95 -8.85
C TYR A 93 5.25 8.54 -8.43
N GLU A 94 5.23 8.32 -7.12
CA GLU A 94 5.34 6.98 -6.56
C GLU A 94 3.98 6.36 -6.34
N SER A 95 3.67 5.38 -7.18
CA SER A 95 2.45 4.58 -7.05
C SER A 95 2.39 3.76 -5.77
N GLY A 96 3.53 3.34 -5.20
CA GLY A 96 3.58 2.62 -3.92
C GLY A 96 3.34 3.51 -2.69
N GLY A 97 3.45 4.83 -2.84
CA GLY A 97 3.42 5.81 -1.74
C GLY A 97 4.82 6.25 -1.28
N ASP A 98 5.02 7.55 -1.20
CA ASP A 98 6.17 8.12 -0.49
C ASP A 98 5.87 8.16 1.02
N PRO A 99 6.73 7.62 1.91
CA PRO A 99 6.50 7.68 3.36
C PRO A 99 6.19 9.07 3.90
N GLU A 100 6.71 10.14 3.28
CA GLU A 100 6.39 11.51 3.68
C GLU A 100 5.00 11.97 3.22
N ALA A 101 4.50 11.43 2.11
CA ALA A 101 3.20 11.79 1.54
C ALA A 101 2.06 10.87 2.00
N ILE A 102 2.35 9.61 2.36
CA ILE A 102 1.33 8.63 2.81
C ILE A 102 0.43 9.22 3.92
N PRO A 103 0.96 9.91 4.96
CA PRO A 103 0.14 10.51 6.01
C PRO A 103 -0.78 11.68 5.59
N THR A 104 -0.82 12.02 4.31
CA THR A 104 -1.72 13.06 3.78
C THR A 104 -2.96 12.48 3.09
N LEU A 105 -3.01 11.16 2.89
CA LEU A 105 -4.14 10.48 2.28
C LEU A 105 -5.28 10.29 3.29
N THR A 106 -6.50 10.67 2.88
CA THR A 106 -7.75 10.59 3.66
C THR A 106 -8.80 9.76 2.95
#